data_AF-A0A8M9P2J7-F1
#
_entry.id   AF-A0A8M9P2J7-F1
#
_cell.length_a   1.000
_cell.length_b   1.000
_cell.length_c   1.000
_cell.angle_alpha   90.00
_cell.angle_beta   90.00
_cell.angle_gamma   90.00
#
_symmetry.space_group_name_H-M   'P 1'
#
loop_
_entity.id
_entity.type
_entity.pdbx_description
1 polymer ?
#
loop_
_entity_poly.entity_id
_entity_poly.type
_entity_poly.pdbx_seq_one_letter_code
_entity_poly.pdbx_strand_id
1 'polypeptide(L)'
;MSLAIDTNKQETEVLWNFWKRYLQNTRQAFTENPVSTARFEVFMKSQSGSESDTQSHQSCYSEASSDTEMSVSGISVDGRSAVSSESLHSIPQKGRRGRVSNLMSMPRTLAMCYLALLWVREAITLTDLLRMVAEGHIPYLHLHETFPAEMRMFGKDVQIFRVLFFPSYAFIKKEALVLAKIMKLPSFPTISQDCLFHPVPLTVRYLLEANLPDALHVWVQKVITGAGMDSDSFLTFDPTDKKPHLLSYDVQAVAVIIVAMKLLFKLDDHVEWKLSHDAAKKKNNKVFSLERWFNIVQPVLEQARLKEEQEEARRQWNFANPFITNLKRKSLVLKKRRVTDHLQQRFQKFADPAPEQSTSTTNSHTSFRFSWGEEEGSDGPSMFNQNLDCTVKAKAVNGLANQRYWHPELRICPENKCVSHFSKFEPSLPRMFVWVLDLFSFILGVLQSDVYEEVLNVERRFLKKNYRLDSRLTSSHLKKKKGPIL
;
A
#
# COMPACT_ATOMS: atom_id res chain seq x y z
N MET A 1 9.46 -29.65 10.53
CA MET A 1 10.16 -28.91 11.59
C MET A 1 11.55 -28.43 11.15
N SER A 2 12.39 -29.26 10.51
CA SER A 2 13.70 -28.81 9.98
C SER A 2 13.63 -27.73 8.89
N LEU A 3 12.67 -27.82 7.96
CA LEU A 3 12.52 -26.80 6.89
C LEU A 3 12.16 -25.40 7.44
N ALA A 4 11.34 -25.32 8.49
CA ALA A 4 10.96 -24.05 9.12
C ALA A 4 12.08 -23.44 9.99
N ILE A 5 13.01 -24.27 10.47
CA ILE A 5 14.18 -23.81 11.23
C ILE A 5 15.24 -23.25 10.27
N ASP A 6 15.38 -23.84 9.08
CA ASP A 6 16.32 -23.38 8.06
C ASP A 6 15.84 -22.12 7.33
N THR A 7 14.53 -21.96 7.07
CA THR A 7 13.97 -20.71 6.51
C THR A 7 14.12 -19.54 7.48
N ASN A 8 13.84 -19.74 8.77
CA ASN A 8 13.97 -18.69 9.79
C ASN A 8 15.44 -18.24 9.97
N LYS A 9 16.41 -19.16 9.81
CA LYS A 9 17.84 -18.82 9.76
C LYS A 9 18.19 -17.98 8.53
N GLN A 10 17.67 -18.34 7.35
CA GLN A 10 17.93 -17.60 6.11
C GLN A 10 17.31 -16.19 6.14
N GLU A 11 16.08 -16.03 6.63
CA GLU A 11 15.43 -14.73 6.79
C GLU A 11 16.21 -13.82 7.75
N THR A 12 16.62 -14.36 8.89
CA THR A 12 17.42 -13.64 9.88
C THR A 12 18.78 -13.24 9.31
N GLU A 13 19.41 -14.11 8.52
CA GLU A 13 20.69 -13.81 7.86
C GLU A 13 20.56 -12.72 6.80
N VAL A 14 19.51 -12.74 5.97
CA VAL A 14 19.23 -11.71 4.96
C VAL A 14 19.01 -10.35 5.63
N LEU A 15 18.14 -10.30 6.64
CA LEU A 15 17.82 -9.05 7.34
C LEU A 15 19.05 -8.51 8.08
N TRP A 16 19.83 -9.38 8.72
CA TRP A 16 21.10 -9.01 9.35
C TRP A 16 22.08 -8.41 8.35
N ASN A 17 22.24 -9.03 7.18
CA ASN A 17 23.10 -8.53 6.13
C ASN A 17 22.63 -7.16 5.59
N PHE A 18 21.34 -6.95 5.42
CA PHE A 18 20.77 -5.65 5.03
C PHE A 18 21.05 -4.60 6.10
N TRP A 19 20.75 -4.91 7.36
CA TRP A 19 20.99 -4.01 8.49
C TRP A 19 22.46 -3.63 8.63
N LYS A 20 23.36 -4.60 8.53
CA LYS A 20 24.82 -4.37 8.54
C LYS A 20 25.27 -3.44 7.42
N ARG A 21 24.85 -3.69 6.17
CA ARG A 21 25.15 -2.83 5.01
C ARG A 21 24.63 -1.41 5.20
N TYR A 22 23.41 -1.29 5.73
CA TYR A 22 22.80 0.00 6.03
C TYR A 22 23.62 0.78 7.07
N LEU A 23 23.98 0.16 8.20
CA LEU A 23 24.78 0.79 9.25
C LEU A 23 26.17 1.20 8.76
N GLN A 24 26.82 0.35 7.95
CA GLN A 24 28.12 0.64 7.34
C GLN A 24 28.05 1.82 6.37
N ASN A 25 27.11 1.79 5.42
CA ASN A 25 27.02 2.82 4.39
C ASN A 25 26.52 4.16 4.93
N THR A 26 25.78 4.16 6.03
CA THR A 26 25.39 5.38 6.76
C THR A 26 26.42 5.81 7.81
N ARG A 27 27.51 5.04 8.00
CA ARG A 27 28.55 5.25 9.02
C ARG A 27 28.01 5.35 10.44
N GLN A 28 26.94 4.63 10.74
CA GLN A 28 26.36 4.58 12.08
C GLN A 28 27.07 3.54 12.97
N ALA A 29 27.50 2.42 12.38
CA ALA A 29 28.25 1.38 13.06
C ALA A 29 29.08 0.54 12.06
N PHE A 30 30.02 -0.27 12.57
CA PHE A 30 30.89 -1.14 11.78
C PHE A 30 31.75 -0.40 10.73
N THR A 31 32.17 0.83 11.06
CA THR A 31 33.03 1.68 10.23
C THR A 31 34.13 2.30 11.07
N GLU A 32 35.30 2.56 10.47
CA GLU A 32 36.45 3.20 11.13
C GLU A 32 36.15 4.62 11.63
N ASN A 33 35.27 5.35 10.94
CA ASN A 33 34.88 6.72 11.28
C ASN A 33 33.36 6.82 11.47
N PRO A 34 32.81 6.29 12.59
CA PRO A 34 31.39 6.39 12.85
C PRO A 34 30.99 7.86 13.01
N VAL A 35 29.77 8.20 12.59
CA VAL A 35 29.19 9.52 12.84
C VAL A 35 29.06 9.69 14.35
N SER A 36 30.03 10.37 14.96
CA SER A 36 29.87 10.88 16.32
C SER A 36 28.72 11.88 16.28
N THR A 37 27.60 11.51 16.89
CA THR A 37 26.53 12.44 17.22
C THR A 37 27.06 13.38 18.32
N ALA A 38 27.98 14.27 17.97
CA ALA A 38 28.78 15.11 18.88
C ALA A 38 27.98 16.21 19.61
N ARG A 39 26.71 15.95 19.97
CA ARG A 39 25.89 16.76 20.88
C ARG A 39 25.01 15.90 21.80
N PHE A 40 25.49 14.72 22.18
CA PHE A 40 24.97 13.98 23.32
C PHE A 40 25.94 14.13 24.51
N GLU A 41 26.15 15.37 24.97
CA GLU A 41 26.55 15.56 26.37
C GLU A 41 25.32 15.23 27.22
N VAL A 42 25.25 13.97 27.63
CA VAL A 42 24.42 13.54 28.73
C VAL A 42 24.98 14.24 29.97
N PHE A 43 24.44 15.42 30.29
CA PHE A 43 24.64 16.07 31.58
C PHE A 43 23.86 15.29 32.63
N MET A 44 24.29 14.05 32.92
CA MET A 44 23.96 13.35 34.15
C MET A 44 24.78 14.00 35.25
N LYS A 45 24.38 15.23 35.65
CA LYS A 45 24.78 15.73 36.95
C LYS A 45 23.96 14.94 37.97
N SER A 46 24.61 13.92 38.51
CA SER A 46 24.27 13.24 39.75
C SER A 46 23.91 14.29 40.80
N GLN A 47 22.61 14.51 41.02
CA GLN A 47 22.14 15.08 42.28
C GLN A 47 22.15 13.95 43.29
N SER A 48 23.34 13.70 43.86
CA SER A 48 23.42 13.18 45.22
C SER A 48 22.76 14.24 46.11
N GLY A 49 21.66 13.86 46.78
CA GLY A 49 21.08 14.68 47.82
C GLY A 49 22.12 14.90 48.91
N SER A 50 22.48 16.15 49.12
CA SER A 50 23.03 16.63 50.37
C SER A 50 22.20 17.85 50.71
N GLU A 51 21.38 17.69 51.74
CA GLU A 51 20.72 18.77 52.45
C GLU A 51 21.80 19.69 53.02
N SER A 52 21.70 20.99 52.74
CA SER A 52 22.13 22.01 53.69
C SER A 52 21.35 23.29 53.43
N ASP A 53 20.50 23.62 54.40
CA ASP A 53 19.89 24.92 54.57
C ASP A 53 20.95 26.03 54.58
N THR A 54 20.69 27.11 53.84
CA THR A 54 20.85 28.46 54.38
C THR A 54 19.93 29.41 53.60
N GLN A 55 19.04 30.05 54.36
CA GLN A 55 18.25 31.20 53.97
C GLN A 55 19.14 32.40 53.61
N SER A 56 18.80 33.11 52.54
CA SER A 56 18.90 34.57 52.53
C SER A 56 17.91 35.15 51.54
N HIS A 57 16.99 35.94 52.08
CA HIS A 57 15.99 36.76 51.38
C HIS A 57 16.67 37.79 50.46
N GLN A 58 16.02 38.15 49.33
CA GLN A 58 15.45 39.48 49.09
C GLN A 58 15.15 39.73 47.59
N SER A 59 13.89 40.12 47.37
CA SER A 59 13.17 40.67 46.21
C SER A 59 13.92 41.24 45.00
N CYS A 60 13.33 41.08 43.80
CA CYS A 60 12.72 42.19 43.04
C CYS A 60 11.87 41.68 41.86
N TYR A 61 10.64 42.20 41.79
CA TYR A 61 9.72 42.08 40.66
C TYR A 61 10.20 42.95 39.49
N SER A 62 9.99 42.49 38.25
CA SER A 62 9.33 43.25 37.18
C SER A 62 9.08 42.37 35.96
N GLU A 63 7.88 42.56 35.41
CA GLU A 63 7.27 41.83 34.30
C GLU A 63 7.75 42.29 32.92
N ALA A 64 7.34 41.48 31.94
CA ALA A 64 7.04 41.82 30.55
C ALA A 64 8.23 41.99 29.58
N SER A 65 8.42 40.95 28.76
CA SER A 65 8.24 41.11 27.31
C SER A 65 7.96 39.75 26.64
N SER A 66 6.85 39.78 25.89
CA SER A 66 6.61 39.12 24.61
C SER A 66 7.64 38.10 24.13
N ASP A 67 7.20 36.88 23.78
CA ASP A 67 7.10 36.58 22.34
C ASP A 67 6.08 35.48 22.01
N THR A 68 5.22 35.93 21.11
CA THR A 68 4.16 35.34 20.32
C THR A 68 4.65 34.19 19.43
N GLU A 69 3.66 33.41 18.97
CA GLU A 69 3.64 32.49 17.81
C GLU A 69 3.76 30.99 18.11
N MET A 70 2.90 30.10 17.61
CA MET A 70 1.66 30.23 16.81
C MET A 70 0.94 28.87 16.89
N SER A 71 -0.39 28.94 17.02
CA SER A 71 -1.47 28.05 16.55
C SER A 71 -1.05 26.76 15.82
N VAL A 72 -1.47 25.55 16.21
CA VAL A 72 -2.85 25.02 16.15
C VAL A 72 -3.60 25.44 14.89
N SER A 73 -3.32 24.74 13.80
CA SER A 73 -4.29 24.39 12.76
C SER A 73 -4.06 22.89 12.50
N GLY A 74 -5.05 22.01 12.61
CA GLY A 74 -6.35 22.10 11.94
C GLY A 74 -6.18 21.52 10.54
N ILE A 75 -5.99 20.20 10.44
CA ILE A 75 -6.19 19.49 9.17
C ILE A 75 -7.45 18.66 9.37
N SER A 76 -8.57 19.35 9.10
CA SER A 76 -9.86 18.74 8.81
C SER A 76 -9.79 18.14 7.42
N VAL A 77 -10.25 16.91 7.32
CA VAL A 77 -10.76 16.32 6.08
C VAL A 77 -12.06 17.06 5.77
N ASP A 78 -12.18 17.64 4.57
CA ASP A 78 -13.37 17.46 3.72
C ASP A 78 -13.20 18.11 2.34
N GLY A 79 -13.99 17.61 1.39
CA GLY A 79 -13.80 17.81 -0.04
C GLY A 79 -14.43 19.08 -0.64
N ARG A 80 -14.09 19.24 -1.93
CA ARG A 80 -14.70 20.07 -2.99
C ARG A 80 -14.24 21.53 -3.18
N SER A 81 -13.89 21.77 -4.45
CA SER A 81 -13.92 22.99 -5.26
C SER A 81 -13.00 24.17 -4.96
N ALA A 82 -12.00 24.28 -5.85
CA ALA A 82 -11.81 25.40 -6.78
C ALA A 82 -10.96 26.63 -6.37
N VAL A 83 -10.13 26.97 -7.37
CA VAL A 83 -9.51 28.24 -7.75
C VAL A 83 -8.20 28.67 -7.06
N SER A 84 -7.18 28.66 -7.92
CA SER A 84 -5.90 29.36 -7.94
C SER A 84 -5.71 30.56 -7.01
N SER A 85 -4.52 30.68 -6.43
CA SER A 85 -3.72 31.89 -6.59
C SER A 85 -2.23 31.62 -6.31
N GLU A 86 -1.46 32.12 -7.26
CA GLU A 86 -0.02 32.13 -7.42
C GLU A 86 0.60 33.25 -6.54
N SER A 87 1.79 33.03 -5.94
CA SER A 87 2.87 34.03 -5.78
C SER A 87 3.77 33.85 -4.52
N LEU A 88 5.03 33.49 -4.80
CA LEU A 88 6.31 34.05 -4.31
C LEU A 88 6.59 34.20 -2.79
N HIS A 89 7.52 33.38 -2.27
CA HIS A 89 8.92 33.77 -1.99
C HIS A 89 9.63 32.65 -1.19
N SER A 90 10.45 31.86 -1.87
CA SER A 90 11.29 30.81 -1.28
C SER A 90 12.70 31.31 -0.99
N ILE A 91 13.08 31.40 0.28
CA ILE A 91 14.49 31.54 0.72
C ILE A 91 15.15 30.14 0.69
N PRO A 92 16.32 29.96 0.07
CA PRO A 92 16.95 28.65 -0.08
C PRO A 92 17.79 28.28 1.15
N GLN A 93 17.26 27.46 2.07
CA GLN A 93 18.08 26.74 3.06
C GLN A 93 18.73 25.50 2.42
N LYS A 94 19.78 25.71 1.63
CA LYS A 94 20.57 24.66 0.98
C LYS A 94 21.88 24.50 1.75
N GLY A 95 22.01 23.47 2.59
CA GLY A 95 23.32 23.15 3.20
C GLY A 95 23.36 22.17 4.38
N ARG A 96 22.29 21.99 5.17
CA ARG A 96 22.34 21.15 6.40
C ARG A 96 21.50 19.88 6.39
N ARG A 97 20.69 19.64 5.36
CA ARG A 97 19.70 18.53 5.34
C ARG A 97 20.25 17.14 4.95
N GLY A 98 21.46 17.05 4.38
CA GLY A 98 21.98 15.79 3.82
C GLY A 98 22.52 14.76 4.83
N ARG A 99 22.70 15.11 6.11
CA ARG A 99 23.32 14.23 7.11
C ARG A 99 22.34 13.56 8.09
N VAL A 100 21.20 14.20 8.38
CA VAL A 100 20.15 13.65 9.26
C VAL A 100 19.13 12.81 8.46
N SER A 101 19.13 12.92 7.13
CA SER A 101 18.17 12.26 6.23
C SER A 101 18.31 10.74 6.15
N ASN A 102 19.39 10.16 6.69
CA ASN A 102 19.71 8.75 6.51
C ASN A 102 19.45 7.91 7.76
N LEU A 103 18.93 8.49 8.85
CA LEU A 103 18.61 7.75 10.07
C LEU A 103 17.45 6.77 9.89
N MET A 104 17.44 5.72 10.71
CA MET A 104 16.37 4.72 10.66
C MET A 104 15.08 5.33 11.20
N SER A 105 13.96 4.98 10.57
CA SER A 105 12.62 5.39 10.97
C SER A 105 11.70 4.19 10.91
N MET A 106 10.57 4.24 11.62
CA MET A 106 9.59 3.14 11.59
C MET A 106 9.15 2.76 10.17
N PRO A 107 8.82 3.70 9.26
CA PRO A 107 8.56 3.35 7.86
C PRO A 107 9.74 2.71 7.13
N ARG A 108 11.00 3.11 7.44
CA ARG A 108 12.19 2.48 6.86
C ARG A 108 12.40 1.07 7.37
N THR A 109 12.06 0.78 8.62
CA THR A 109 12.07 -0.58 9.15
C THR A 109 11.11 -1.47 8.34
N LEU A 110 9.87 -1.02 8.12
CA LEU A 110 8.94 -1.76 7.25
C LEU A 110 9.43 -1.90 5.81
N ALA A 111 10.00 -0.83 5.24
CA ALA A 111 10.57 -0.89 3.89
C ALA A 111 11.75 -1.87 3.80
N MET A 112 12.57 -1.98 4.86
CA MET A 112 13.65 -2.97 4.94
C MET A 112 13.10 -4.39 5.04
N CYS A 113 12.06 -4.62 5.85
CA CYS A 113 11.34 -5.90 5.90
C CYS A 113 10.76 -6.27 4.53
N TYR A 114 10.14 -5.31 3.82
CA TYR A 114 9.62 -5.55 2.48
C TYR A 114 10.72 -5.94 1.48
N LEU A 115 11.87 -5.26 1.50
CA LEU A 115 13.02 -5.65 0.68
C LEU A 115 13.51 -7.06 1.03
N ALA A 116 13.52 -7.44 2.32
CA ALA A 116 13.93 -8.78 2.72
C ALA A 116 12.95 -9.86 2.21
N LEU A 117 11.64 -9.62 2.30
CA LEU A 117 10.61 -10.51 1.76
C LEU A 117 10.78 -10.72 0.24
N LEU A 118 11.02 -9.64 -0.50
CA LEU A 118 11.30 -9.72 -1.94
C LEU A 118 12.59 -10.48 -2.24
N TRP A 119 13.61 -10.34 -1.40
CA TRP A 119 14.88 -11.05 -1.56
C TRP A 119 14.73 -12.54 -1.34
N VAL A 120 13.96 -12.96 -0.32
CA VAL A 120 13.70 -14.38 -0.03
C VAL A 120 12.67 -14.97 -1.02
N ARG A 121 11.87 -14.12 -1.68
CA ARG A 121 10.75 -14.49 -2.56
C ARG A 121 9.60 -15.17 -1.80
N GLU A 122 9.37 -14.72 -0.58
CA GLU A 122 8.25 -15.20 0.26
C GLU A 122 6.90 -14.70 -0.24
N ALA A 123 5.84 -15.47 0.00
CA ALA A 123 4.47 -15.21 -0.50
C ALA A 123 3.76 -13.95 0.06
N ILE A 124 4.49 -13.09 0.77
CA ILE A 124 3.92 -11.95 1.51
C ILE A 124 4.17 -10.68 0.71
N THR A 125 3.08 -10.09 0.23
CA THR A 125 3.15 -8.89 -0.60
C THR A 125 3.22 -7.61 0.24
N LEU A 126 3.39 -6.45 -0.40
CA LEU A 126 3.44 -5.19 0.36
C LEU A 126 2.06 -4.84 0.94
N THR A 127 0.97 -5.20 0.27
CA THR A 127 -0.39 -5.04 0.81
C THR A 127 -0.60 -5.95 2.02
N ASP A 128 -0.14 -7.20 1.96
CA ASP A 128 -0.17 -8.12 3.10
C ASP A 128 0.61 -7.57 4.29
N LEU A 129 1.84 -7.08 4.07
CA LEU A 129 2.67 -6.52 5.13
C LEU A 129 2.00 -5.32 5.82
N LEU A 130 1.39 -4.42 5.04
CA LEU A 130 0.67 -3.26 5.57
C LEU A 130 -0.61 -3.67 6.31
N ARG A 131 -1.30 -4.70 5.83
CA ARG A 131 -2.48 -5.24 6.49
C ARG A 131 -2.12 -5.88 7.83
N MET A 132 -1.05 -6.68 7.90
CA MET A 132 -0.54 -7.24 9.16
C MET A 132 -0.18 -6.15 10.18
N VAL A 133 0.30 -5.00 9.71
CA VAL A 133 0.54 -3.82 10.55
C VAL A 133 -0.78 -3.20 11.03
N ALA A 134 -1.78 -3.04 10.15
CA ALA A 134 -3.08 -2.47 10.48
C ALA A 134 -3.90 -3.34 11.45
N GLU A 135 -3.78 -4.66 11.33
CA GLU A 135 -4.41 -5.69 12.18
C GLU A 135 -3.67 -5.90 13.51
N GLY A 136 -2.50 -5.28 13.69
CA GLY A 136 -1.71 -5.37 14.92
C GLY A 136 -0.86 -6.64 15.07
N HIS A 137 -0.75 -7.46 14.03
CA HIS A 137 0.17 -8.61 13.99
C HIS A 137 1.64 -8.19 14.00
N ILE A 138 1.94 -7.06 13.36
CA ILE A 138 3.27 -6.44 13.42
C ILE A 138 3.17 -5.21 14.33
N PRO A 139 3.92 -5.19 15.46
CA PRO A 139 3.93 -4.03 16.33
C PRO A 139 4.53 -2.86 15.53
N TYR A 140 3.72 -1.82 15.33
CA TYR A 140 4.10 -0.63 14.57
C TYR A 140 3.56 0.61 15.24
N LEU A 141 2.24 0.62 15.50
CA LEU A 141 1.63 1.49 16.50
C LEU A 141 1.87 0.89 17.89
N HIS A 142 1.86 1.73 18.91
CA HIS A 142 1.94 1.31 20.32
C HIS A 142 3.18 0.46 20.70
N LEU A 143 4.30 0.59 19.99
CA LEU A 143 5.54 -0.19 20.23
C LEU A 143 6.03 -0.20 21.69
N HIS A 144 5.67 0.83 22.45
CA HIS A 144 6.00 0.97 23.85
C HIS A 144 5.45 -0.14 24.75
N GLU A 145 4.34 -0.78 24.36
CA GLU A 145 3.74 -1.89 25.09
C GLU A 145 4.50 -3.20 24.86
N THR A 146 5.20 -3.30 23.73
CA THR A 146 5.96 -4.49 23.32
C THR A 146 7.43 -4.44 23.75
N PHE A 147 7.93 -3.29 24.22
CA PHE A 147 9.33 -3.20 24.64
C PHE A 147 9.60 -4.03 25.90
N PRO A 148 10.77 -4.68 25.96
CA PRO A 148 11.19 -5.40 27.17
C PRO A 148 11.35 -4.41 28.34
N ALA A 149 11.11 -4.88 29.56
CA ALA A 149 11.08 -4.03 30.77
C ALA A 149 12.42 -3.31 31.05
N GLU A 150 13.50 -3.88 30.54
CA GLU A 150 14.88 -3.38 30.64
C GLU A 150 15.13 -2.19 29.69
N MET A 151 14.34 -2.06 28.62
CA MET A 151 14.51 -1.03 27.60
C MET A 151 13.81 0.27 27.99
N ARG A 152 14.47 1.06 28.84
CA ARG A 152 13.97 2.38 29.26
C ARG A 152 14.46 3.47 28.31
N MET A 153 13.66 3.80 27.30
CA MET A 153 13.99 4.87 26.35
C MET A 153 13.48 6.24 26.83
N PHE A 154 14.35 7.24 26.78
CA PHE A 154 14.04 8.63 27.11
C PHE A 154 14.67 9.60 26.08
N GLY A 155 14.12 10.81 25.98
CA GLY A 155 14.72 11.88 25.18
C GLY A 155 14.28 11.87 23.71
N LYS A 156 15.21 12.19 22.81
CA LYS A 156 14.92 12.37 21.37
C LYS A 156 14.76 11.06 20.62
N ASP A 157 15.45 9.99 21.03
CA ASP A 157 15.44 8.70 20.33
C ASP A 157 14.05 8.04 20.39
N VAL A 158 13.32 8.33 21.46
CA VAL A 158 11.92 7.95 21.63
C VAL A 158 11.01 8.48 20.51
N GLN A 159 11.36 9.61 19.88
CA GLN A 159 10.55 10.20 18.81
C GLN A 159 10.50 9.31 17.57
N ILE A 160 11.51 8.46 17.35
CA ILE A 160 11.55 7.53 16.21
C ILE A 160 10.37 6.54 16.28
N PHE A 161 10.02 6.12 17.48
CA PHE A 161 8.94 5.15 17.75
C PHE A 161 7.57 5.81 17.90
N ARG A 162 7.49 7.14 17.81
CA ARG A 162 6.23 7.88 17.84
C ARG A 162 5.61 7.95 16.45
N VAL A 163 4.95 6.87 16.09
CA VAL A 163 4.13 6.78 14.88
C VAL A 163 2.72 7.29 15.18
N LEU A 164 2.18 8.14 14.31
CA LEU A 164 0.83 8.70 14.44
C LEU A 164 -0.14 8.21 13.36
N PHE A 165 0.35 7.58 12.30
CA PHE A 165 -0.46 7.10 11.17
C PHE A 165 0.24 5.93 10.50
N PHE A 166 -0.55 5.09 9.81
CA PHE A 166 -0.01 4.01 8.99
C PHE A 166 0.61 4.59 7.71
N PRO A 167 1.80 4.12 7.30
CA PRO A 167 2.43 4.59 6.09
C PRO A 167 1.68 4.09 4.86
N SER A 168 1.55 4.93 3.84
CA SER A 168 0.92 4.51 2.59
C SER A 168 1.82 3.54 1.79
N TYR A 169 1.20 2.71 0.96
CA TYR A 169 1.88 1.80 0.04
C TYR A 169 2.96 2.51 -0.79
N ALA A 170 2.61 3.62 -1.43
CA ALA A 170 3.53 4.41 -2.25
C ALA A 170 4.72 4.97 -1.43
N PHE A 171 4.47 5.33 -0.16
CA PHE A 171 5.51 5.84 0.72
C PHE A 171 6.52 4.74 1.11
N ILE A 172 6.06 3.56 1.50
CA ILE A 172 6.95 2.42 1.81
C ILE A 172 7.76 2.00 0.59
N LYS A 173 7.13 1.91 -0.58
CA LYS A 173 7.82 1.60 -1.85
C LYS A 173 8.94 2.60 -2.15
N LYS A 174 8.69 3.90 -1.92
CA LYS A 174 9.70 4.95 -2.09
C LYS A 174 10.85 4.81 -1.10
N GLU A 175 10.56 4.55 0.18
CA GLU A 175 11.58 4.31 1.18
C GLU A 175 12.40 3.05 0.87
N ALA A 176 11.79 1.99 0.34
CA ALA A 176 12.47 0.78 -0.10
C ALA A 176 13.49 1.08 -1.22
N LEU A 177 13.11 1.86 -2.23
CA LEU A 177 14.04 2.32 -3.26
C LEU A 177 15.22 3.12 -2.69
N VAL A 178 14.94 4.03 -1.75
CA VAL A 178 15.99 4.83 -1.08
C VAL A 178 16.93 3.92 -0.29
N LEU A 179 16.40 2.97 0.47
CA LEU A 179 17.18 2.03 1.27
C LEU A 179 18.03 1.10 0.41
N ALA A 180 17.49 0.55 -0.67
CA ALA A 180 18.24 -0.29 -1.60
C ALA A 180 19.47 0.44 -2.16
N LYS A 181 19.31 1.73 -2.49
CA LYS A 181 20.41 2.60 -2.93
C LYS A 181 21.42 2.89 -1.82
N ILE A 182 20.96 3.18 -0.60
CA ILE A 182 21.85 3.40 0.56
C ILE A 182 22.67 2.16 0.84
N MET A 183 22.05 0.98 0.85
CA MET A 183 22.68 -0.30 1.11
C MET A 183 23.53 -0.82 -0.06
N LYS A 184 23.43 -0.18 -1.24
CA LYS A 184 24.06 -0.63 -2.49
C LYS A 184 23.76 -2.11 -2.74
N LEU A 185 22.47 -2.46 -2.68
CA LEU A 185 22.04 -3.83 -2.93
C LEU A 185 22.32 -4.22 -4.39
N PRO A 186 22.73 -5.48 -4.65
CA PRO A 186 22.81 -5.98 -6.01
C PRO A 186 21.41 -6.23 -6.58
N SER A 187 21.35 -6.66 -7.84
CA SER A 187 20.13 -7.18 -8.45
C SER A 187 19.51 -8.29 -7.60
N PHE A 188 18.19 -8.26 -7.46
CA PHE A 188 17.47 -9.25 -6.65
C PHE A 188 17.41 -10.61 -7.37
N PRO A 189 17.12 -11.70 -6.65
CA PRO A 189 16.86 -13.00 -7.28
C PRO A 189 15.75 -12.91 -8.32
N THR A 190 15.90 -13.65 -9.42
CA THR A 190 14.95 -13.59 -10.53
C THR A 190 13.58 -14.11 -10.12
N ILE A 191 12.54 -13.42 -10.61
CA ILE A 191 11.14 -13.81 -10.43
C ILE A 191 10.71 -14.64 -11.64
N SER A 192 10.78 -15.96 -11.49
CA SER A 192 10.29 -16.94 -12.47
C SER A 192 8.79 -17.21 -12.30
N GLN A 193 8.19 -17.97 -13.23
CA GLN A 193 6.77 -18.33 -13.21
C GLN A 193 6.32 -19.09 -11.94
N ASP A 194 7.24 -19.82 -11.31
CA ASP A 194 6.97 -20.60 -10.09
C ASP A 194 6.95 -19.73 -8.82
N CYS A 195 7.40 -18.47 -8.92
CA CYS A 195 7.40 -17.53 -7.81
C CYS A 195 5.99 -16.96 -7.60
N LEU A 196 5.54 -16.85 -6.35
CA LEU A 196 4.21 -16.32 -6.02
C LEU A 196 4.05 -14.82 -6.35
N PHE A 197 5.16 -14.08 -6.48
CA PHE A 197 5.17 -12.71 -6.99
C PHE A 197 5.00 -12.61 -8.51
N HIS A 198 5.08 -13.73 -9.24
CA HIS A 198 4.84 -13.72 -10.66
C HIS A 198 3.37 -13.34 -10.94
N PRO A 199 3.07 -12.53 -11.96
CA PRO A 199 1.72 -12.02 -12.20
C PRO A 199 0.69 -13.13 -12.43
N VAL A 200 1.10 -14.30 -12.96
CA VAL A 200 0.19 -15.44 -13.17
C VAL A 200 -0.38 -15.99 -11.85
N PRO A 201 0.41 -16.53 -10.90
CA PRO A 201 -0.15 -16.99 -9.62
C PRO A 201 -0.80 -15.85 -8.81
N LEU A 202 -0.23 -14.64 -8.85
CA LEU A 202 -0.75 -13.51 -8.09
C LEU A 202 -2.14 -13.05 -8.57
N THR A 203 -2.40 -13.09 -9.88
CA THR A 203 -3.73 -12.79 -10.42
C THR A 203 -4.77 -13.84 -10.05
N VAL A 204 -4.40 -15.12 -9.95
CA VAL A 204 -5.32 -16.17 -9.45
C VAL A 204 -5.78 -15.87 -8.02
N ARG A 205 -4.86 -15.43 -7.16
CA ARG A 205 -5.19 -14.99 -5.80
C ARG A 205 -6.24 -13.89 -5.81
N TYR A 206 -6.05 -12.83 -6.60
CA TYR A 206 -7.00 -11.71 -6.63
C TYR A 206 -8.31 -12.02 -7.37
N LEU A 207 -8.33 -12.98 -8.30
CA LEU A 207 -9.57 -13.51 -8.87
C LEU A 207 -10.41 -14.22 -7.80
N LEU A 208 -9.77 -15.05 -6.97
CA LEU A 208 -10.43 -15.71 -5.82
C LEU A 208 -10.96 -14.68 -4.82
N GLU A 209 -10.13 -13.71 -4.44
CA GLU A 209 -10.49 -12.68 -3.46
C GLU A 209 -11.67 -11.82 -3.92
N ALA A 210 -11.73 -11.47 -5.21
CA ALA A 210 -12.82 -10.70 -5.79
C ALA A 210 -14.05 -11.53 -6.20
N ASN A 211 -14.11 -12.83 -5.87
CA ASN A 211 -15.17 -13.76 -6.28
C ASN A 211 -15.39 -13.82 -7.81
N LEU A 212 -14.31 -13.77 -8.58
CA LEU A 212 -14.33 -13.82 -10.04
C LEU A 212 -14.08 -15.25 -10.53
N PRO A 213 -14.64 -15.65 -11.70
CA PRO A 213 -14.48 -16.99 -12.23
C PRO A 213 -13.05 -17.27 -12.72
N ASP A 214 -12.59 -18.50 -12.51
CA ASP A 214 -11.31 -19.03 -12.98
C ASP A 214 -11.16 -18.96 -14.50
N ALA A 215 -12.27 -19.03 -15.22
CA ALA A 215 -12.34 -18.89 -16.67
C ALA A 215 -11.79 -17.54 -17.19
N LEU A 216 -11.66 -16.52 -16.33
CA LEU A 216 -10.97 -15.26 -16.65
C LEU A 216 -9.45 -15.41 -16.76
N HIS A 217 -8.85 -16.40 -16.11
CA HIS A 217 -7.41 -16.58 -16.03
C HIS A 217 -6.75 -16.69 -17.41
N VAL A 218 -7.40 -17.36 -18.37
CA VAL A 218 -6.90 -17.45 -19.77
C VAL A 218 -6.79 -16.08 -20.44
N TRP A 219 -7.68 -15.15 -20.11
CA TRP A 219 -7.66 -13.78 -20.65
C TRP A 219 -6.63 -12.92 -19.95
N VAL A 220 -6.50 -13.08 -18.62
CA VAL A 220 -5.45 -12.47 -17.83
C VAL A 220 -4.06 -12.85 -18.38
N GLN A 221 -3.81 -14.14 -18.64
CA GLN A 221 -2.55 -14.59 -19.26
C GLN A 221 -2.30 -13.95 -20.63
N LYS A 222 -3.33 -13.84 -21.48
CA LYS A 222 -3.22 -13.13 -22.77
C LYS A 222 -2.87 -11.65 -22.61
N VAL A 223 -3.41 -10.98 -21.59
CA VAL A 223 -3.07 -9.58 -21.28
C VAL A 223 -1.63 -9.47 -20.81
N ILE A 224 -1.16 -10.37 -19.94
CA ILE A 224 0.23 -10.39 -19.44
C ILE A 224 1.23 -10.54 -20.59
N THR A 225 1.07 -11.58 -21.42
CA THR A 225 1.95 -11.84 -22.57
C THR A 225 1.80 -10.77 -23.66
N GLY A 226 0.58 -10.26 -23.86
CA GLY A 226 0.30 -9.14 -24.76
C GLY A 226 0.98 -7.84 -24.32
N ALA A 227 1.05 -7.56 -23.02
CA ALA A 227 1.72 -6.40 -22.47
C ALA A 227 3.23 -6.58 -22.28
N GLY A 228 3.75 -7.81 -22.42
CA GLY A 228 5.15 -8.15 -22.18
C GLY A 228 5.55 -7.98 -20.72
N MET A 229 4.67 -8.41 -19.82
CA MET A 229 4.83 -8.30 -18.36
C MET A 229 5.27 -9.61 -17.71
N ASP A 230 5.49 -10.65 -18.50
CA ASP A 230 5.98 -11.99 -18.12
C ASP A 230 7.51 -12.14 -18.24
N SER A 231 8.24 -11.09 -18.65
CA SER A 231 9.69 -11.17 -18.78
C SER A 231 10.40 -11.02 -17.43
N ASP A 232 11.34 -11.91 -17.12
CA ASP A 232 12.15 -11.90 -15.89
C ASP A 232 12.83 -10.55 -15.63
N SER A 233 13.34 -9.88 -16.67
CA SER A 233 13.99 -8.57 -16.56
C SER A 233 13.04 -7.43 -16.21
N PHE A 234 11.75 -7.58 -16.53
CA PHE A 234 10.72 -6.63 -16.12
C PHE A 234 10.33 -6.86 -14.65
N LEU A 235 10.20 -8.13 -14.26
CA LEU A 235 9.72 -8.53 -12.95
C LEU A 235 10.79 -8.40 -11.85
N THR A 236 12.06 -8.59 -12.18
CA THR A 236 13.16 -8.62 -11.20
C THR A 236 13.58 -7.20 -10.84
N PHE A 237 13.65 -6.90 -9.54
CA PHE A 237 14.07 -5.59 -9.07
C PHE A 237 15.60 -5.46 -9.13
N ASP A 238 16.09 -4.49 -9.94
CA ASP A 238 17.50 -4.13 -9.98
C ASP A 238 17.75 -2.71 -9.41
N PRO A 239 18.34 -2.61 -8.20
CA PRO A 239 18.72 -1.33 -7.62
C PRO A 239 19.88 -0.61 -8.34
N THR A 240 20.65 -1.33 -9.15
CA THR A 240 21.86 -0.82 -9.82
C THR A 240 21.57 -0.12 -11.14
N ASP A 241 20.35 -0.27 -11.65
CA ASP A 241 19.89 0.39 -12.86
C ASP A 241 19.96 1.91 -12.79
N LYS A 242 20.11 2.56 -13.94
CA LYS A 242 20.11 4.03 -14.05
C LYS A 242 18.84 4.65 -13.48
N LYS A 243 17.72 3.94 -13.62
CA LYS A 243 16.40 4.30 -13.09
C LYS A 243 15.82 3.05 -12.42
N PRO A 244 16.18 2.76 -11.16
CA PRO A 244 15.71 1.57 -10.48
C PRO A 244 14.18 1.65 -10.34
N HIS A 245 13.50 0.62 -10.85
CA HIS A 245 12.06 0.53 -10.81
C HIS A 245 11.65 -0.65 -9.95
N LEU A 246 11.12 -0.37 -8.77
CA LEU A 246 10.48 -1.39 -7.94
C LEU A 246 9.04 -1.54 -8.45
N LEU A 247 8.62 -2.75 -8.77
CA LEU A 247 7.25 -3.00 -9.20
C LEU A 247 6.28 -2.94 -8.03
N SER A 248 5.02 -2.65 -8.36
CA SER A 248 3.88 -2.81 -7.45
C SER A 248 3.16 -4.11 -7.82
N TYR A 249 3.72 -5.27 -7.45
CA TYR A 249 3.23 -6.58 -7.92
C TYR A 249 1.72 -6.76 -7.73
N ASP A 250 1.19 -6.39 -6.56
CA ASP A 250 -0.24 -6.48 -6.23
C ASP A 250 -1.13 -5.62 -7.11
N VAL A 251 -0.81 -4.32 -7.16
CA VAL A 251 -1.55 -3.31 -7.93
C VAL A 251 -1.51 -3.66 -9.42
N GLN A 252 -0.38 -4.18 -9.88
CA GLN A 252 -0.20 -4.64 -11.25
C GLN A 252 -1.05 -5.88 -11.56
N ALA A 253 -1.05 -6.89 -10.69
CA ALA A 253 -1.88 -8.08 -10.87
C ALA A 253 -3.36 -7.72 -10.98
N VAL A 254 -3.86 -6.89 -10.07
CA VAL A 254 -5.22 -6.34 -10.12
C VAL A 254 -5.46 -5.57 -11.42
N ALA A 255 -4.55 -4.69 -11.82
CA ALA A 255 -4.71 -3.90 -13.04
C ALA A 255 -4.86 -4.78 -14.29
N VAL A 256 -4.11 -5.89 -14.37
CA VAL A 256 -4.26 -6.89 -15.44
C VAL A 256 -5.63 -7.54 -15.42
N ILE A 257 -6.17 -7.90 -14.25
CA ILE A 257 -7.53 -8.46 -14.11
C ILE A 257 -8.57 -7.45 -14.63
N ILE A 258 -8.46 -6.19 -14.21
CA ILE A 258 -9.37 -5.12 -14.64
C ILE A 258 -9.33 -4.94 -16.16
N VAL A 259 -8.14 -4.92 -16.77
CA VAL A 259 -8.00 -4.84 -18.24
C VAL A 259 -8.62 -6.07 -18.92
N ALA A 260 -8.44 -7.27 -18.38
CA ALA A 260 -9.09 -8.47 -18.90
C ALA A 260 -10.63 -8.38 -18.82
N MET A 261 -11.16 -7.87 -17.71
CA MET A 261 -12.61 -7.62 -17.56
C MET A 261 -13.11 -6.57 -18.56
N LYS A 262 -12.36 -5.47 -18.77
CA LYS A 262 -12.67 -4.48 -19.81
C LYS A 262 -12.68 -5.10 -21.21
N LEU A 263 -11.76 -5.99 -21.53
CA LEU A 263 -11.73 -6.65 -22.84
C LEU A 263 -12.96 -7.55 -23.07
N LEU A 264 -13.45 -8.21 -22.01
CA LEU A 264 -14.54 -9.17 -22.09
C LEU A 264 -15.92 -8.51 -22.00
N PHE A 265 -16.11 -7.62 -21.03
CA PHE A 265 -17.40 -7.04 -20.66
C PHE A 265 -17.53 -5.58 -21.05
N LYS A 266 -16.47 -4.96 -21.57
CA LYS A 266 -16.31 -3.51 -21.77
C LYS A 266 -16.29 -2.69 -20.49
N LEU A 267 -17.18 -2.92 -19.54
CA LEU A 267 -17.35 -2.05 -18.36
C LEU A 267 -17.70 -0.61 -18.78
N ASP A 268 -18.67 -0.44 -19.69
CA ASP A 268 -19.09 0.84 -20.27
C ASP A 268 -20.50 1.30 -19.83
N ASP A 269 -20.99 0.77 -18.71
CA ASP A 269 -22.34 0.91 -18.14
C ASP A 269 -23.47 0.42 -19.05
N HIS A 270 -23.15 -0.30 -20.13
CA HIS A 270 -24.14 -0.72 -21.12
C HIS A 270 -23.96 -2.15 -21.59
N VAL A 271 -22.79 -2.49 -22.12
CA VAL A 271 -22.52 -3.79 -22.74
C VAL A 271 -22.45 -4.88 -21.69
N GLU A 272 -21.84 -4.62 -20.54
CA GLU A 272 -21.75 -5.58 -19.43
C GLU A 272 -23.13 -6.00 -18.92
N TRP A 273 -24.07 -5.06 -18.82
CA TRP A 273 -25.42 -5.33 -18.36
C TRP A 273 -26.19 -6.12 -19.41
N LYS A 274 -26.10 -5.74 -20.68
CA LYS A 274 -26.71 -6.52 -21.78
C LYS A 274 -26.19 -7.96 -21.82
N LEU A 275 -24.86 -8.15 -21.68
CA LEU A 275 -24.26 -9.48 -21.61
C LEU A 275 -24.75 -10.27 -20.40
N SER A 276 -24.95 -9.61 -19.25
CA SER A 276 -25.48 -10.24 -18.04
C SER A 276 -26.94 -10.69 -18.22
N HIS A 277 -27.78 -9.85 -18.83
CA HIS A 277 -29.17 -10.19 -19.13
C HIS A 277 -29.26 -11.37 -20.11
N ASP A 278 -28.39 -11.39 -21.13
CA ASP A 278 -28.34 -12.49 -22.09
C ASP A 278 -27.79 -13.79 -21.46
N ALA A 279 -26.86 -13.69 -20.50
CA ALA A 279 -26.41 -14.82 -19.71
C ALA A 279 -27.53 -15.37 -18.82
N ALA A 280 -28.32 -14.50 -18.19
CA ALA A 280 -29.44 -14.89 -17.32
C ALA A 280 -30.56 -15.63 -18.09
N LYS A 281 -30.77 -15.33 -19.37
CA LYS A 281 -31.72 -16.06 -20.23
C LYS A 281 -31.31 -17.50 -20.51
N LYS A 282 -30.02 -17.85 -20.34
CA LYS A 282 -29.54 -19.21 -20.56
C LYS A 282 -29.87 -20.04 -19.33
N LYS A 283 -30.57 -21.16 -19.51
CA LYS A 283 -30.93 -22.12 -18.43
C LYS A 283 -29.72 -22.76 -17.72
N ASN A 284 -28.49 -22.40 -18.08
CA ASN A 284 -27.29 -22.98 -17.50
C ASN A 284 -26.76 -22.08 -16.37
N ASN A 285 -27.04 -22.47 -15.13
CA ASN A 285 -26.57 -21.78 -13.92
C ASN A 285 -25.03 -21.70 -13.79
N LYS A 286 -24.28 -22.34 -14.69
CA LYS A 286 -22.82 -22.31 -14.73
C LYS A 286 -22.25 -21.14 -15.56
N VAL A 287 -23.07 -20.27 -16.16
CA VAL A 287 -22.56 -19.11 -16.91
C VAL A 287 -22.42 -17.91 -16.00
N PHE A 288 -21.25 -17.28 -16.04
CA PHE A 288 -20.97 -16.06 -15.27
C PHE A 288 -21.84 -14.88 -15.75
N SER A 289 -22.48 -14.21 -14.79
CA SER A 289 -23.23 -12.97 -14.98
C SER A 289 -22.62 -11.88 -14.12
N LEU A 290 -22.22 -10.77 -14.75
CA LEU A 290 -21.60 -9.64 -14.05
C LEU A 290 -22.60 -8.96 -13.11
N GLU A 291 -23.88 -8.89 -13.50
CA GLU A 291 -24.95 -8.40 -12.61
C GLU A 291 -25.11 -9.27 -11.35
N ARG A 292 -25.09 -10.59 -11.50
CA ARG A 292 -25.17 -11.50 -10.34
C ARG A 292 -23.95 -11.34 -9.43
N TRP A 293 -22.76 -11.24 -10.02
CA TRP A 293 -21.52 -11.01 -9.29
C TRP A 293 -21.57 -9.68 -8.52
N PHE A 294 -21.98 -8.59 -9.16
CA PHE A 294 -22.17 -7.29 -8.51
C PHE A 294 -23.14 -7.38 -7.33
N ASN A 295 -24.30 -8.01 -7.52
CA ASN A 295 -25.31 -8.16 -6.46
C ASN A 295 -24.84 -9.00 -5.27
N ILE A 296 -23.88 -9.92 -5.47
CA ILE A 296 -23.28 -10.72 -4.39
C ILE A 296 -22.19 -9.90 -3.68
N VAL A 297 -21.29 -9.26 -4.44
CA VAL A 297 -20.10 -8.61 -3.89
C VAL A 297 -20.41 -7.25 -3.26
N GLN A 298 -21.36 -6.49 -3.81
CA GLN A 298 -21.71 -5.16 -3.31
C GLN A 298 -22.10 -5.13 -1.81
N PRO A 299 -23.07 -5.94 -1.33
CA PRO A 299 -23.45 -5.91 0.08
C PRO A 299 -22.30 -6.34 1.00
N VAL A 300 -21.47 -7.30 0.57
CA VAL A 300 -20.29 -7.76 1.33
C VAL A 300 -19.25 -6.65 1.43
N LEU A 301 -18.99 -5.94 0.33
CA LEU A 301 -18.07 -4.81 0.30
C LEU A 301 -18.54 -3.67 1.23
N GLU A 302 -19.83 -3.33 1.21
CA GLU A 302 -20.41 -2.32 2.10
C GLU A 302 -20.31 -2.73 3.58
N GLN A 303 -20.61 -3.98 3.91
CA GLN A 303 -20.47 -4.51 5.27
C GLN A 303 -19.03 -4.48 5.75
N ALA A 304 -18.07 -4.88 4.90
CA ALA A 304 -16.66 -4.88 5.25
C ALA A 304 -16.12 -3.46 5.48
N ARG A 305 -16.62 -2.46 4.75
CA ARG A 305 -16.31 -1.04 4.98
C ARG A 305 -16.81 -0.54 6.32
N LEU A 306 -18.08 -0.82 6.63
CA LEU A 306 -18.67 -0.45 7.90
C LEU A 306 -17.89 -1.08 9.07
N LYS A 307 -17.43 -2.32 8.90
CA LYS A 307 -16.57 -2.99 9.88
C LYS A 307 -15.22 -2.29 10.04
N GLU A 308 -14.53 -1.95 8.95
CA GLU A 308 -13.25 -1.24 9.00
C GLU A 308 -13.38 0.15 9.62
N GLU A 309 -14.44 0.90 9.32
CA GLU A 309 -14.75 2.19 9.93
C GLU A 309 -15.03 2.06 11.44
N GLN A 310 -15.79 1.05 11.84
CA GLN A 310 -16.04 0.75 13.26
C GLN A 310 -14.74 0.37 13.98
N GLU A 311 -13.89 -0.44 13.36
CA GLU A 311 -12.60 -0.82 13.92
C GLU A 311 -11.68 0.39 14.03
N GLU A 312 -11.60 1.24 13.01
CA GLU A 312 -10.83 2.48 13.03
C GLU A 312 -11.33 3.47 14.09
N ALA A 313 -12.64 3.59 14.27
CA ALA A 313 -13.25 4.39 15.33
C ALA A 313 -12.99 3.81 16.74
N ARG A 314 -12.91 2.48 16.86
CA ARG A 314 -12.59 1.78 18.11
C ARG A 314 -11.09 1.77 18.44
N ARG A 315 -10.21 2.00 17.45
CA ARG A 315 -8.76 2.03 17.67
C ARG A 315 -8.43 3.07 18.74
N GLN A 316 -7.77 2.61 19.80
CA GLN A 316 -7.25 3.51 20.81
C GLN A 316 -6.05 4.24 20.22
N TRP A 317 -6.24 5.50 19.82
CA TRP A 317 -5.15 6.39 19.43
C TRP A 317 -4.39 6.96 20.65
N ASN A 318 -4.85 6.61 21.86
CA ASN A 318 -4.30 7.08 23.13
C ASN A 318 -3.33 6.05 23.71
N PHE A 319 -2.10 6.49 23.97
CA PHE A 319 -1.03 5.65 24.51
C PHE A 319 -1.27 5.36 26.00
N ALA A 320 -1.30 4.08 26.38
CA ALA A 320 -1.34 3.66 27.79
C ALA A 320 -0.12 4.21 28.56
N ASN A 321 1.05 4.29 27.91
CA ASN A 321 2.24 4.97 28.44
C ASN A 321 2.82 5.99 27.44
N PRO A 322 2.54 7.31 27.61
CA PRO A 322 3.01 8.31 26.67
C PRO A 322 4.53 8.51 26.74
N PHE A 323 5.14 8.72 25.58
CA PHE A 323 6.57 9.00 25.46
C PHE A 323 6.99 10.28 26.20
N ILE A 324 7.85 10.11 27.21
CA ILE A 324 8.46 11.25 27.93
C ILE A 324 9.69 11.71 27.16
N THR A 325 9.46 12.65 26.24
CA THR A 325 10.54 13.25 25.42
C THR A 325 11.38 14.26 26.22
N ASN A 326 10.82 14.83 27.30
CA ASN A 326 11.51 15.78 28.16
C ASN A 326 10.99 15.66 29.60
N LEU A 327 11.90 15.49 30.57
CA LEU A 327 11.58 15.41 32.00
C LEU A 327 10.85 16.66 32.51
N LYS A 328 11.16 17.85 31.98
CA LYS A 328 10.46 19.11 32.31
C LYS A 328 8.99 19.10 31.90
N ARG A 329 8.62 18.31 30.88
CA ARG A 329 7.23 18.18 30.40
C ARG A 329 6.53 16.93 30.94
N LYS A 330 7.19 16.12 31.76
CA LYS A 330 6.65 14.87 32.32
C LYS A 330 5.32 15.12 33.06
N SER A 331 5.28 16.13 33.92
CA SER A 331 4.07 16.51 34.68
C SER A 331 2.91 16.90 33.77
N LEU A 332 3.17 17.67 32.70
CA LEU A 332 2.17 18.06 31.71
C LEU A 332 1.62 16.86 30.93
N VAL A 333 2.49 15.96 30.50
CA VAL A 333 2.11 14.72 29.79
C VAL A 333 1.25 13.82 30.68
N LEU A 334 1.65 13.62 31.94
CA LEU A 334 0.88 12.85 32.92
C LEU A 334 -0.44 13.54 33.31
N LYS A 335 -0.49 14.87 33.35
CA LYS A 335 -1.74 15.62 33.56
C LYS A 335 -2.69 15.45 32.38
N LYS A 336 -2.20 15.58 31.13
CA LYS A 336 -3.00 15.33 29.92
C LYS A 336 -3.57 13.92 29.94
N ARG A 337 -2.76 12.90 30.26
CA ARG A 337 -3.21 11.52 30.45
C ARG A 337 -4.37 11.43 31.44
N ARG A 338 -4.18 11.92 32.68
CA ARG A 338 -5.24 11.87 33.70
C ARG A 338 -6.54 12.54 33.25
N VAL A 339 -6.45 13.65 32.51
CA VAL A 339 -7.63 14.32 31.94
C VAL A 339 -8.27 13.46 30.86
N THR A 340 -7.49 12.87 29.95
CA THR A 340 -7.98 11.96 28.91
C THR A 340 -8.65 10.72 29.52
N ASP A 341 -8.01 10.08 30.49
CA ASP A 341 -8.55 8.90 31.20
C ASP A 341 -9.86 9.26 31.90
N HIS A 342 -9.93 10.43 32.55
CA HIS A 342 -11.15 10.92 33.18
C HIS A 342 -12.26 11.19 32.17
N LEU A 343 -11.95 11.83 31.04
CA LEU A 343 -12.91 12.08 29.97
C LEU A 343 -13.41 10.77 29.37
N GLN A 344 -12.52 9.82 29.09
CA GLN A 344 -12.88 8.50 28.56
C GLN A 344 -13.81 7.74 29.51
N GLN A 345 -13.51 7.74 30.82
CA GLN A 345 -14.40 7.16 31.83
C GLN A 345 -15.77 7.87 31.89
N ARG A 346 -15.81 9.20 31.71
CA ARG A 346 -17.07 9.95 31.66
C ARG A 346 -17.87 9.61 30.40
N PHE A 347 -17.23 9.59 29.24
CA PHE A 347 -17.87 9.23 27.97
C PHE A 347 -18.36 7.78 27.96
N GLN A 348 -17.59 6.84 28.52
CA GLN A 348 -18.02 5.44 28.68
C GLN A 348 -19.27 5.30 29.56
N LYS A 349 -19.49 6.19 30.54
CA LYS A 349 -20.71 6.21 31.34
C LYS A 349 -21.93 6.75 30.59
N PHE A 350 -21.72 7.48 29.49
CA PHE A 350 -22.78 8.02 28.63
C PHE A 350 -23.03 7.17 27.38
N ALA A 351 -22.10 6.30 27.02
CA ALA A 351 -22.29 5.32 25.96
C ALA A 351 -23.11 4.14 26.49
N ASP A 352 -24.14 3.73 25.76
CA ASP A 352 -24.81 2.45 26.04
C ASP A 352 -23.79 1.31 26.04
N PRO A 353 -23.96 0.28 26.89
CA PRO A 353 -23.09 -0.88 26.86
C PRO A 353 -23.11 -1.45 25.45
N ALA A 354 -21.97 -1.36 24.77
CA ALA A 354 -21.80 -1.93 23.45
C ALA A 354 -22.14 -3.43 23.53
N PRO A 355 -22.84 -4.01 22.55
CA PRO A 355 -23.04 -5.45 22.51
C PRO A 355 -21.67 -6.13 22.64
N GLU A 356 -21.56 -7.01 23.64
CA GLU A 356 -20.35 -7.80 23.88
C GLU A 356 -19.95 -8.44 22.56
N GLN A 357 -18.77 -8.06 22.07
CA GLN A 357 -18.15 -8.84 21.00
C GLN A 357 -17.90 -10.21 21.60
N SER A 358 -18.62 -11.21 21.10
CA SER A 358 -18.10 -12.56 21.04
C SER A 358 -16.71 -12.45 20.44
N THR A 359 -15.69 -12.58 21.28
CA THR A 359 -14.33 -12.90 20.83
C THR A 359 -14.48 -14.17 20.02
N SER A 360 -14.61 -14.05 18.69
CA SER A 360 -14.53 -15.18 17.79
C SER A 360 -13.09 -15.64 17.85
N THR A 361 -12.79 -16.46 18.85
CA THR A 361 -11.63 -17.33 18.95
C THR A 361 -11.71 -18.36 17.84
N THR A 362 -11.51 -17.89 16.62
CA THR A 362 -11.20 -18.65 15.39
C THR A 362 -10.74 -17.63 14.35
N ASN A 363 -9.71 -16.83 14.68
CA ASN A 363 -8.99 -16.06 13.67
C ASN A 363 -8.17 -17.05 12.84
N SER A 364 -8.82 -17.66 11.85
CA SER A 364 -8.11 -18.32 10.76
C SER A 364 -7.16 -17.29 10.17
N HIS A 365 -5.87 -17.61 10.14
CA HIS A 365 -4.79 -16.76 9.65
C HIS A 365 -4.85 -16.66 8.11
N THR A 366 -5.96 -16.16 7.57
CA THR A 366 -6.18 -16.02 6.13
C THR A 366 -5.69 -14.65 5.68
N SER A 367 -4.95 -14.65 4.57
CA SER A 367 -4.54 -13.42 3.88
C SER A 367 -5.63 -12.84 2.96
N PHE A 368 -6.84 -13.40 2.98
CA PHE A 368 -7.98 -12.94 2.20
C PHE A 368 -8.89 -12.07 3.05
N ARG A 369 -9.38 -10.96 2.48
CA ARG A 369 -10.40 -10.10 3.13
C ARG A 369 -11.81 -10.70 3.05
N PHE A 370 -12.05 -11.52 2.05
CA PHE A 370 -13.34 -12.14 1.79
C PHE A 370 -13.20 -13.66 1.70
N SER A 371 -14.22 -14.34 2.18
CA SER A 371 -14.37 -15.79 2.21
C SER A 371 -15.60 -16.18 1.39
N TRP A 372 -15.40 -16.89 0.28
CA TRP A 372 -16.48 -17.26 -0.63
C TRP A 372 -16.70 -18.77 -0.61
N GLY A 373 -17.93 -19.21 -0.40
CA GLY A 373 -18.21 -20.64 -0.24
C GLY A 373 -19.63 -20.93 0.24
N GLU A 374 -19.88 -22.22 0.47
CA GLU A 374 -21.12 -22.72 1.09
C GLU A 374 -20.91 -23.04 2.59
N GLU A 375 -19.69 -22.79 3.11
CA GLU A 375 -19.31 -23.09 4.49
C GLU A 375 -19.87 -22.05 5.47
N GLU A 376 -20.14 -22.48 6.71
CA GLU A 376 -20.57 -21.58 7.78
C GLU A 376 -19.50 -20.50 8.04
N GLY A 377 -19.89 -19.22 7.95
CA GLY A 377 -18.98 -18.08 8.06
C GLY A 377 -18.49 -17.50 6.73
N SER A 378 -18.92 -18.06 5.58
CA SER A 378 -18.65 -17.47 4.27
C SER A 378 -19.43 -16.17 4.07
N ASP A 379 -18.81 -15.18 3.40
CA ASP A 379 -19.43 -13.90 3.05
C ASP A 379 -20.46 -14.02 1.91
N GLY A 380 -20.42 -15.12 1.15
CA GLY A 380 -21.38 -15.42 0.10
C GLY A 380 -20.98 -16.59 -0.78
N PRO A 381 -21.83 -16.98 -1.75
CA PRO A 381 -21.56 -18.13 -2.61
C PRO A 381 -20.37 -17.86 -3.54
N SER A 382 -19.56 -18.90 -3.76
CA SER A 382 -18.43 -18.84 -4.69
C SER A 382 -18.87 -18.89 -6.15
N MET A 383 -18.32 -17.98 -6.96
CA MET A 383 -18.52 -17.90 -8.40
C MET A 383 -17.31 -18.46 -9.17
N PHE A 384 -16.29 -18.96 -8.48
CA PHE A 384 -14.99 -19.33 -9.05
C PHE A 384 -15.09 -20.34 -10.20
N ASN A 385 -15.95 -21.37 -10.08
CA ASN A 385 -16.09 -22.43 -11.08
C ASN A 385 -17.07 -22.11 -12.22
N GLN A 386 -17.43 -20.84 -12.42
CA GLN A 386 -18.37 -20.44 -13.47
C GLN A 386 -17.66 -20.22 -14.81
N ASN A 387 -18.33 -20.63 -15.89
CA ASN A 387 -17.85 -20.50 -17.25
C ASN A 387 -18.17 -19.12 -17.83
N LEU A 388 -17.25 -18.58 -18.63
CA LEU A 388 -17.55 -17.44 -19.50
C LEU A 388 -18.33 -17.90 -20.74
N ASP A 389 -19.32 -17.11 -21.15
CA ASP A 389 -20.12 -17.39 -22.33
C ASP A 389 -19.25 -17.44 -23.61
N CYS A 390 -19.53 -18.39 -24.50
CA CYS A 390 -18.82 -18.55 -25.77
C CYS A 390 -18.93 -17.31 -26.66
N THR A 391 -20.03 -16.55 -26.58
CA THR A 391 -20.19 -15.30 -27.33
C THR A 391 -19.26 -14.18 -26.82
N VAL A 392 -19.06 -14.13 -25.51
CA VAL A 392 -18.12 -13.22 -24.84
C VAL A 392 -16.69 -13.60 -25.24
N LYS A 393 -16.37 -14.91 -25.24
CA LYS A 393 -15.06 -15.40 -25.68
C LYS A 393 -14.77 -15.02 -27.14
N ALA A 394 -15.71 -15.23 -28.06
CA ALA A 394 -15.54 -14.91 -29.47
C ALA A 394 -15.36 -13.39 -29.71
N LYS A 395 -16.17 -12.56 -29.04
CA LYS A 395 -16.05 -11.09 -29.11
C LYS A 395 -14.74 -10.58 -28.53
N ALA A 396 -14.24 -11.18 -27.45
CA ALA A 396 -12.98 -10.80 -26.84
C ALA A 396 -11.75 -11.23 -27.64
N VAL A 397 -11.80 -12.34 -28.40
CA VAL A 397 -10.70 -12.71 -29.32
C VAL A 397 -10.60 -11.65 -30.42
N ASN A 398 -11.73 -11.23 -30.99
CA ASN A 398 -11.78 -10.11 -31.93
C ASN A 398 -11.45 -8.77 -31.26
N GLY A 399 -11.68 -8.68 -29.94
CA GLY A 399 -11.42 -7.51 -29.10
C GLY A 399 -9.96 -7.30 -28.70
N LEU A 400 -9.09 -8.31 -28.82
CA LEU A 400 -7.64 -8.11 -28.66
C LEU A 400 -7.09 -7.15 -29.74
N ALA A 401 -7.80 -7.01 -30.87
CA ALA A 401 -7.56 -6.02 -31.93
C ALA A 401 -8.66 -4.92 -31.99
N ASN A 402 -9.44 -4.71 -30.91
CA ASN A 402 -10.64 -3.87 -30.98
C ASN A 402 -10.32 -2.39 -31.16
N GLN A 403 -10.75 -1.82 -32.29
CA GLN A 403 -10.89 -0.37 -32.44
C GLN A 403 -11.96 0.23 -31.50
N ARG A 404 -12.80 -0.61 -30.88
CA ARG A 404 -13.91 -0.22 -29.99
C ARG A 404 -13.62 -0.45 -28.49
N TYR A 405 -12.36 -0.70 -28.11
CA TYR A 405 -11.93 -0.70 -26.72
C TYR A 405 -11.91 0.76 -26.24
N TRP A 406 -12.64 1.06 -25.16
CA TRP A 406 -12.63 2.42 -24.62
C TRP A 406 -11.45 2.56 -23.64
N HIS A 407 -10.72 3.65 -23.80
CA HIS A 407 -9.68 4.08 -22.88
C HIS A 407 -9.74 5.61 -22.76
N PRO A 408 -9.43 6.19 -21.59
CA PRO A 408 -9.10 7.60 -21.47
C PRO A 408 -7.93 7.94 -22.41
N GLU A 409 -7.72 9.21 -22.77
CA GLU A 409 -6.58 9.57 -23.62
C GLU A 409 -5.26 9.08 -22.99
N LEU A 410 -4.61 8.08 -23.61
CA LEU A 410 -3.39 7.43 -23.11
C LEU A 410 -2.13 8.27 -23.32
N ARG A 411 -2.22 9.59 -23.12
CA ARG A 411 -1.07 10.49 -23.22
C ARG A 411 -0.04 10.10 -22.17
N ILE A 412 1.23 10.11 -22.56
CA ILE A 412 2.34 9.89 -21.64
C ILE A 412 2.51 11.17 -20.84
N CYS A 413 2.33 11.09 -19.53
CA CYS A 413 2.61 12.21 -18.65
C CYS A 413 4.09 12.17 -18.22
N PRO A 414 4.78 13.32 -18.13
CA PRO A 414 6.13 13.35 -17.57
C PRO A 414 6.12 12.96 -16.09
N GLU A 415 6.90 11.93 -15.74
CA GLU A 415 7.00 11.30 -14.40
C GLU A 415 7.17 12.29 -13.24
N ASN A 416 7.77 13.46 -13.47
CA ASN A 416 8.14 14.43 -12.43
C ASN A 416 7.20 15.63 -12.29
N LYS A 417 6.14 15.74 -13.11
CA LYS A 417 5.21 16.90 -13.09
C LYS A 417 3.73 16.51 -13.07
N CYS A 418 3.45 15.22 -13.08
CA CYS A 418 2.10 14.70 -13.14
C CYS A 418 1.56 14.40 -11.74
N VAL A 419 0.46 15.06 -11.37
CA VAL A 419 -0.35 14.64 -10.21
C VAL A 419 -1.46 13.74 -10.77
N SER A 420 -1.75 12.64 -10.04
CA SER A 420 -2.80 11.64 -10.36
C SER A 420 -3.95 12.24 -11.15
N HIS A 421 -4.26 11.63 -12.31
CA HIS A 421 -5.30 12.14 -13.18
C HIS A 421 -6.70 11.65 -12.80
N PHE A 422 -6.79 10.73 -11.84
CA PHE A 422 -8.03 10.05 -11.50
C PHE A 422 -9.16 11.03 -11.20
N SER A 423 -9.01 11.96 -10.25
CA SER A 423 -10.09 12.89 -9.85
C SER A 423 -10.60 13.77 -10.98
N LYS A 424 -9.79 14.02 -12.01
CA LYS A 424 -10.23 14.79 -13.19
C LYS A 424 -11.10 13.94 -14.13
N PHE A 425 -10.74 12.68 -14.32
CA PHE A 425 -11.44 11.79 -15.24
C PHE A 425 -12.58 11.02 -14.57
N GLU A 426 -12.55 10.83 -13.26
CA GLU A 426 -13.53 10.08 -12.48
C GLU A 426 -14.97 10.44 -12.82
N PRO A 427 -15.39 11.72 -12.97
CA PRO A 427 -16.78 12.04 -13.34
C PRO A 427 -17.20 11.55 -14.72
N SER A 428 -16.23 11.36 -15.63
CA SER A 428 -16.46 10.90 -17.01
C SER A 428 -16.32 9.39 -17.20
N LEU A 429 -15.81 8.66 -16.21
CA LEU A 429 -15.61 7.22 -16.29
C LEU A 429 -16.94 6.46 -16.10
N PRO A 430 -17.09 5.26 -16.71
CA PRO A 430 -18.22 4.39 -16.42
C PRO A 430 -18.29 4.01 -14.93
N ARG A 431 -19.49 4.02 -14.36
CA ARG A 431 -19.74 3.74 -12.93
C ARG A 431 -19.33 2.31 -12.57
N MET A 432 -19.60 1.33 -13.43
CA MET A 432 -19.17 -0.04 -13.20
C MET A 432 -17.65 -0.15 -13.15
N PHE A 433 -16.94 0.56 -14.03
CA PHE A 433 -15.47 0.59 -13.98
C PHE A 433 -14.95 1.24 -12.71
N VAL A 434 -15.51 2.38 -12.30
CA VAL A 434 -15.17 3.04 -11.03
C VAL A 434 -15.42 2.10 -9.85
N TRP A 435 -16.54 1.38 -9.85
CA TRP A 435 -16.86 0.40 -8.82
C TRP A 435 -15.86 -0.77 -8.78
N VAL A 436 -15.42 -1.28 -9.93
CA VAL A 436 -14.38 -2.34 -9.96
C VAL A 436 -13.04 -1.81 -9.41
N LEU A 437 -12.66 -0.57 -9.77
CA LEU A 437 -11.47 0.07 -9.18
C LEU A 437 -11.60 0.18 -7.65
N ASP A 438 -12.78 0.55 -7.19
CA ASP A 438 -13.10 0.73 -5.77
C ASP A 438 -13.01 -0.60 -5.00
N LEU A 439 -13.62 -1.67 -5.53
CA LEU A 439 -13.51 -3.03 -4.98
C LEU A 439 -12.06 -3.47 -4.80
N PHE A 440 -11.24 -3.35 -5.84
CA PHE A 440 -9.84 -3.77 -5.73
C PHE A 440 -8.99 -2.83 -4.89
N SER A 441 -9.31 -1.53 -4.86
CA SER A 441 -8.64 -0.59 -3.96
C SER A 441 -8.87 -0.96 -2.50
N PHE A 442 -10.08 -1.40 -2.16
CA PHE A 442 -10.43 -1.92 -0.84
C PHE A 442 -9.71 -3.24 -0.53
N ILE A 443 -9.72 -4.20 -1.47
CA ILE A 443 -9.00 -5.48 -1.31
C ILE A 443 -7.52 -5.25 -0.98
N LEU A 444 -6.88 -4.33 -1.71
CA LEU A 444 -5.45 -4.04 -1.56
C LEU A 444 -5.12 -3.07 -0.41
N GLY A 445 -6.09 -2.31 0.10
CA GLY A 445 -5.84 -1.22 1.05
C GLY A 445 -5.01 -0.08 0.45
N VAL A 446 -5.19 0.22 -0.85
CA VAL A 446 -4.49 1.30 -1.57
C VAL A 446 -5.47 2.33 -2.10
N LEU A 447 -4.96 3.50 -2.53
CA LEU A 447 -5.84 4.51 -3.12
C LEU A 447 -6.37 4.04 -4.48
N GLN A 448 -7.65 4.32 -4.76
CA GLN A 448 -8.28 4.02 -6.04
C GLN A 448 -7.52 4.63 -7.24
N SER A 449 -6.89 5.80 -7.03
CA SER A 449 -6.04 6.43 -8.02
C SER A 449 -4.81 5.60 -8.39
N ASP A 450 -4.23 4.87 -7.44
CA ASP A 450 -3.03 4.06 -7.68
C ASP A 450 -3.38 2.86 -8.56
N VAL A 451 -4.54 2.24 -8.32
CA VAL A 451 -5.08 1.17 -9.16
C VAL A 451 -5.37 1.69 -10.57
N TYR A 452 -6.03 2.85 -10.68
CA TYR A 452 -6.36 3.46 -11.97
C TYR A 452 -5.12 3.78 -12.81
N GLU A 453 -4.09 4.40 -12.23
CA GLU A 453 -2.85 4.71 -12.95
C GLU A 453 -2.13 3.44 -13.42
N GLU A 454 -2.17 2.36 -12.65
CA GLU A 454 -1.59 1.08 -13.07
C GLU A 454 -2.42 0.41 -14.17
N VAL A 455 -3.76 0.52 -14.14
CA VAL A 455 -4.61 0.10 -15.28
C VAL A 455 -4.20 0.84 -16.56
N LEU A 456 -3.99 2.15 -16.51
CA LEU A 456 -3.50 2.91 -17.67
C LEU A 456 -2.10 2.45 -18.11
N ASN A 457 -1.22 2.07 -17.18
CA ASN A 457 0.10 1.52 -17.52
C ASN A 457 0.00 0.19 -18.28
N VAL A 458 -0.86 -0.72 -17.81
CA VAL A 458 -1.13 -1.99 -18.48
C VAL A 458 -1.74 -1.75 -19.86
N GLU A 459 -2.75 -0.88 -19.98
CA GLU A 459 -3.38 -0.52 -21.25
C GLU A 459 -2.38 0.07 -22.24
N ARG A 460 -1.51 0.99 -21.81
CA ARG A 460 -0.45 1.57 -22.66
C ARG A 460 0.48 0.49 -23.20
N ARG A 461 0.86 -0.51 -22.39
CA ARG A 461 1.75 -1.60 -22.82
C ARG A 461 1.03 -2.55 -23.78
N PHE A 462 -0.16 -2.97 -23.41
CA PHE A 462 -0.98 -3.91 -24.15
C PHE A 462 -1.40 -3.36 -25.53
N LEU A 463 -1.97 -2.15 -25.58
CA LEU A 463 -2.49 -1.55 -26.81
C LEU A 463 -1.38 -1.07 -27.76
N LYS A 464 -0.28 -0.49 -27.26
CA LYS A 464 0.84 -0.05 -28.12
C LYS A 464 1.45 -1.22 -28.91
N LYS A 465 1.50 -2.42 -28.33
CA LYS A 465 2.01 -3.61 -29.02
C LYS A 465 1.04 -4.03 -30.15
N ASN A 466 -0.26 -3.96 -29.90
CA ASN A 466 -1.28 -4.31 -30.90
C ASN A 466 -1.29 -3.33 -32.08
N TYR A 467 -1.16 -2.02 -31.86
CA TYR A 467 -0.99 -1.04 -32.96
C TYR A 467 0.28 -1.29 -33.80
N ARG A 468 1.36 -1.78 -33.19
CA ARG A 468 2.59 -2.17 -33.90
C ARG A 468 2.44 -3.48 -34.68
N LEU A 469 1.55 -4.37 -34.28
CA LEU A 469 1.27 -5.62 -34.97
C LEU A 469 0.38 -5.39 -36.20
N ASP A 470 -0.66 -4.55 -36.07
CA ASP A 470 -1.54 -4.17 -37.20
C ASP A 470 -0.80 -3.41 -38.31
N SER A 471 0.13 -2.52 -37.96
CA SER A 471 0.98 -1.82 -38.94
C SER A 471 1.94 -2.76 -39.69
N ARG A 472 2.37 -3.87 -39.09
CA ARG A 472 3.22 -4.88 -39.76
C ARG A 472 2.40 -5.80 -40.68
N LEU A 473 1.18 -6.17 -40.28
CA LEU A 473 0.27 -6.97 -41.10
C LEU A 473 -0.16 -6.21 -42.37
N THR A 474 -0.50 -4.93 -42.24
CA THR A 474 -0.81 -4.04 -43.39
C THR A 474 0.39 -3.83 -44.32
N SER A 475 1.61 -3.68 -43.77
CA SER A 475 2.86 -3.61 -44.53
C SER A 475 3.18 -4.91 -45.30
N SER A 476 2.88 -6.07 -44.72
CA SER A 476 3.14 -7.38 -45.36
C SER A 476 2.18 -7.68 -46.53
N HIS A 477 0.94 -7.17 -46.49
CA HIS A 477 -0.01 -7.28 -47.60
C HIS A 477 0.35 -6.40 -48.80
N LEU A 478 1.08 -5.28 -48.59
CA LEU A 478 1.60 -4.44 -49.67
C LEU A 478 2.82 -5.04 -50.37
N LYS A 479 3.55 -5.97 -49.73
CA LYS A 479 4.70 -6.65 -50.36
C LYS A 479 4.33 -7.89 -51.18
N LYS A 480 3.14 -8.48 -51.00
CA LYS A 480 2.67 -9.63 -51.81
C LYS A 480 1.97 -9.27 -53.13
N LYS A 481 1.82 -7.97 -53.45
CA LYS A 481 1.21 -7.49 -54.71
C LYS A 481 2.20 -7.02 -55.78
N LYS A 482 3.50 -7.33 -55.64
CA LYS A 482 4.49 -7.16 -56.70
C LYS A 482 5.00 -8.54 -57.15
N GLY A 483 4.15 -9.27 -57.88
CA GLY A 483 4.62 -10.33 -58.79
C GLY A 483 5.17 -9.68 -60.07
N PRO A 484 6.13 -10.33 -60.75
CA PRO A 484 6.81 -9.73 -61.90
C PRO A 484 5.83 -9.63 -63.07
N ILE A 485 5.74 -8.45 -63.67
CA ILE A 485 5.14 -8.27 -65.00
C ILE A 485 6.26 -8.65 -65.99
N LEU A 486 5.89 -9.51 -66.94
CA LEU A 486 6.71 -10.01 -68.07
C LEU A 486 7.52 -8.93 -68.77
#